data_AF-K2EG94-F1
#
_entry.id   AF-K2EG94-F1
#
_cell.length_a   1.000
_cell.length_b   1.000
_cell.length_c   1.000
_cell.angle_alpha   90.00
_cell.angle_beta   90.00
_cell.angle_gamma   90.00
#
_symmetry.space_group_name_H-M   'P 1'
#
loop_
_entity.id
_entity.type
_entity.pdbx_description
1 polymer ?
#
loop_
_entity_poly.entity_id
_entity_poly.type
_entity_poly.pdbx_seq_one_letter_code
_entity_poly.pdbx_strand_id
1 'polypeptide(L)'
;VAVLYAPGRYFACRKCYGLGYATQKEGAGDRASTKADKIRKRLGWQVGFLNGDGGKPKGMHWKTYLRLKSQHDALIQISLQDMARQLGFLHKLMDG
;
A
#
# COMPACT_ATOMS: atom_id res chain seq x y z
N VAL A 1 18.93 27.40 2.42
CA VAL A 1 19.10 27.08 0.98
C VAL A 1 17.78 26.54 0.45
N ALA A 2 17.28 27.04 -0.67
CA ALA A 2 16.05 26.54 -1.31
C ALA A 2 16.40 25.57 -2.46
N VAL A 3 15.68 24.46 -2.56
CA VAL A 3 15.86 23.46 -3.63
C VAL A 3 14.76 23.64 -4.68
N LEU A 4 15.15 23.89 -5.92
CA LEU A 4 14.25 24.01 -7.08
C LEU A 4 14.32 22.74 -7.94
N TYR A 5 13.18 22.34 -8.50
CA TYR A 5 13.02 21.14 -9.32
C TYR A 5 12.78 21.55 -10.79
N ALA A 6 13.34 20.79 -11.73
CA ALA A 6 13.21 21.03 -13.18
C ALA A 6 12.70 19.79 -13.96
N PRO A 7 11.52 19.24 -13.64
CA PRO A 7 10.92 18.13 -14.39
C PRO A 7 10.34 18.56 -15.75
N GLY A 8 10.39 19.84 -16.11
CA GLY A 8 9.82 20.40 -17.33
C GLY A 8 10.46 21.76 -17.68
N ARG A 9 9.71 22.63 -18.37
CA ARG A 9 10.26 23.88 -18.95
C ARG A 9 10.64 24.96 -17.93
N TYR A 10 10.19 24.88 -16.68
CA TYR A 10 10.45 25.89 -15.66
C TYR A 10 11.15 25.29 -14.43
N PHE A 11 11.76 26.14 -13.61
CA PHE A 11 12.24 25.75 -12.28
C PHE A 11 11.18 26.15 -11.26
N ALA A 12 10.65 25.18 -10.52
CA ALA A 12 9.64 25.46 -9.51
C ALA A 12 9.83 24.59 -8.27
N CYS A 13 9.15 24.99 -7.21
CA CYS A 13 9.18 24.27 -5.95
C CYS A 13 8.51 22.89 -6.08
N ARG A 14 8.84 21.97 -5.17
CA ARG A 14 8.25 20.62 -5.12
C ARG A 14 6.71 20.63 -5.12
N LYS A 15 6.10 21.52 -4.33
CA LYS A 15 4.64 21.68 -4.23
C LYS A 15 4.04 22.21 -5.54
N CYS A 16 4.73 23.15 -6.17
CA CYS A 16 4.36 23.81 -7.42
C CYS A 16 4.27 22.78 -8.56
N TYR A 17 5.16 21.79 -8.56
CA TYR A 17 5.14 20.67 -9.52
C TYR A 17 4.29 19.47 -9.09
N GLY A 18 3.57 19.53 -7.96
CA GLY A 18 2.80 18.37 -7.47
C GLY A 18 3.66 17.16 -7.10
N LEU A 19 4.97 17.35 -6.90
CA LEU A 19 5.94 16.31 -6.55
C LEU A 19 5.86 15.94 -5.06
N GLY A 20 4.66 15.81 -4.48
CA GLY A 20 4.49 15.38 -3.09
C GLY A 20 5.27 14.10 -2.78
N TYR A 21 5.69 13.89 -1.53
CA TYR A 21 6.31 12.62 -1.15
C TYR A 21 5.30 11.48 -1.35
N ALA A 22 5.76 10.28 -1.74
CA ALA A 22 4.89 9.12 -1.86
C ALA A 22 4.11 8.85 -0.56
N THR A 23 4.77 9.03 0.59
CA THR A 23 4.18 8.95 1.93
C THR A 23 3.07 9.98 2.20
N GLN A 24 3.04 11.11 1.48
CA GLN A 24 1.96 12.11 1.56
C GLN A 24 0.78 11.76 0.65
N LYS A 25 0.98 10.86 -0.32
CA LYS A 25 -0.07 10.32 -1.19
C LYS A 25 -0.63 8.99 -0.67
N GLU A 26 0.04 8.34 0.29
CA GLU A 26 -0.42 7.09 0.88
C GLU A 26 -1.78 7.24 1.58
N GLY A 27 -2.80 6.63 0.97
CA GLY A 27 -4.14 6.53 1.53
C GLY A 27 -4.23 5.56 2.72
N ALA A 28 -5.45 5.31 3.19
CA ALA A 28 -5.68 4.27 4.18
C ALA A 28 -5.35 2.88 3.60
N GLY A 29 -5.68 2.62 2.34
CA GLY A 29 -5.38 1.38 1.63
C GLY A 29 -3.88 1.16 1.42
N ASP A 30 -3.14 2.16 0.97
CA ASP A 30 -1.69 2.03 0.74
C ASP A 30 -0.93 1.69 2.03
N ARG A 31 -1.31 2.35 3.14
CA ARG A 31 -0.75 2.06 4.46
C ARG A 31 -1.12 0.67 4.95
N ALA A 32 -2.35 0.22 4.69
CA ALA A 32 -2.80 -1.12 5.06
C ALA A 32 -2.03 -2.19 4.25
N SER A 33 -1.88 -1.99 2.95
CA SER A 33 -1.12 -2.85 2.04
C SER A 33 0.34 -2.97 2.49
N THR A 34 0.99 -1.83 2.78
CA THR A 34 2.38 -1.82 3.28
C THR A 34 2.54 -2.57 4.60
N LYS A 35 1.54 -2.49 5.50
CA LYS A 35 1.54 -3.26 6.76
C LYS A 35 1.32 -4.75 6.50
N ALA A 36 0.43 -5.12 5.59
CA ALA A 36 0.21 -6.51 5.19
C ALA A 36 1.51 -7.11 4.65
N ASP A 37 2.23 -6.38 3.79
CA ASP A 37 3.52 -6.81 3.25
C ASP A 37 4.59 -7.02 4.31
N LYS A 38 4.61 -6.23 5.39
CA LYS A 38 5.50 -6.47 6.53
C LYS A 38 5.18 -7.80 7.22
N ILE A 39 3.90 -8.15 7.34
CA ILE A 39 3.48 -9.45 7.87
C ILE A 39 3.87 -10.58 6.90
N ARG A 40 3.62 -10.42 5.59
CA ARG A 40 4.03 -11.38 4.55
C ARG A 40 5.52 -11.67 4.62
N LYS A 41 6.37 -10.63 4.71
CA LYS A 41 7.82 -10.77 4.92
C LYS A 41 8.15 -11.56 6.18
N ARG A 42 7.48 -11.28 7.30
CA ARG A 42 7.68 -12.02 8.57
C ARG A 42 7.27 -13.48 8.48
N LEU A 43 6.27 -13.79 7.67
CA LEU A 43 5.80 -15.15 7.38
C LEU A 43 6.60 -15.83 6.25
N GLY A 44 7.59 -15.15 5.66
CA GLY A 44 8.35 -15.66 4.52
C GLY A 44 7.52 -15.83 3.25
N TRP A 45 6.39 -15.13 3.14
CA TRP A 45 5.52 -15.15 1.97
C TRP A 45 6.00 -14.14 0.92
N GLN A 46 5.67 -14.40 -0.35
CA GLN A 46 5.92 -13.45 -1.42
C GLN A 46 5.22 -12.12 -1.13
N VAL A 47 5.94 -11.01 -1.23
CA VAL A 47 5.44 -9.64 -1.03
C VAL A 47 4.39 -9.32 -2.10
N GLY A 48 3.39 -8.51 -1.75
CA GLY A 48 2.28 -8.16 -2.61
C GLY A 48 0.98 -8.69 -2.01
N PHE A 49 0.13 -7.77 -1.55
CA PHE A 49 -1.11 -8.09 -0.87
C PHE A 49 -2.16 -8.81 -1.75
N LEU A 50 -2.01 -8.73 -3.08
CA LEU A 50 -2.82 -9.47 -4.05
C LEU A 50 -2.30 -10.88 -4.37
N ASN A 51 -1.11 -11.24 -3.88
CA ASN A 51 -0.60 -12.59 -4.03
C ASN A 51 -1.29 -13.54 -3.03
N GLY A 52 -1.42 -14.81 -3.41
CA GLY A 52 -1.99 -15.84 -2.53
C GLY A 52 -1.25 -15.98 -1.20
N ASP A 53 -1.94 -16.54 -0.22
CA ASP A 53 -1.36 -16.82 1.09
C ASP A 53 -0.35 -17.97 1.03
N GLY A 54 0.67 -17.90 1.88
CA GLY A 54 1.59 -19.02 2.10
C GLY A 54 1.22 -19.86 3.32
N GLY A 55 2.07 -20.85 3.61
CA GLY A 55 1.97 -21.67 4.81
C GLY A 55 2.62 -21.04 6.04
N LYS A 56 2.39 -21.64 7.20
CA LYS A 56 3.07 -21.27 8.45
C LYS A 56 4.57 -21.60 8.39
N PRO A 57 5.48 -20.68 8.77
CA PRO A 57 6.91 -20.98 8.86
C PRO A 57 7.24 -22.10 9.84
N LYS A 58 8.30 -22.86 9.53
CA LYS A 58 8.89 -23.84 10.44
C LYS A 58 9.35 -23.14 11.73
N GLY A 59 9.13 -23.77 12.88
CA GLY A 59 9.51 -23.22 14.19
C GLY A 59 8.63 -22.09 14.73
N MET A 60 7.71 -21.52 13.94
CA MET A 60 6.73 -20.56 14.48
C MET A 60 5.68 -21.30 15.33
N HIS A 61 5.19 -20.69 16.41
CA HIS A 61 4.05 -21.25 17.15
C HIS A 61 2.73 -20.94 16.43
N TRP A 62 1.77 -21.89 16.42
CA TRP A 62 0.47 -21.73 15.75
C TRP A 62 -0.30 -20.50 16.23
N LYS A 63 -0.29 -20.21 17.53
CA LYS A 63 -0.93 -19.01 18.08
C LYS A 63 -0.37 -17.72 17.46
N THR A 64 0.95 -17.65 17.28
CA THR A 64 1.62 -16.50 16.68
C THR A 64 1.28 -16.38 15.21
N TYR A 65 1.31 -17.50 14.49
CA TYR A 65 0.93 -17.57 13.09
C TYR A 65 -0.50 -17.09 12.85
N LEU A 66 -1.47 -17.64 13.58
CA LEU A 66 -2.89 -17.30 13.43
C LEU A 66 -3.15 -15.82 13.75
N ARG A 67 -2.47 -15.27 14.76
CA ARG A 67 -2.57 -13.83 15.07
C ARG A 67 -2.00 -12.96 13.94
N LEU A 68 -0.87 -13.35 13.34
CA LEU A 68 -0.31 -12.62 12.21
C LEU A 68 -1.21 -12.74 10.98
N LYS A 69 -1.75 -13.93 10.72
CA LYS A 69 -2.69 -14.18 9.62
C LYS A 69 -3.96 -13.34 9.77
N SER A 70 -4.58 -13.32 10.95
CA SER A 70 -5.79 -12.50 11.16
C SER A 70 -5.53 -11.00 11.01
N GLN A 71 -4.36 -10.52 11.46
CA GLN A 71 -3.94 -9.14 11.24
C GLN A 71 -3.70 -8.84 9.74
N HIS A 72 -3.07 -9.77 9.02
CA HIS A 72 -2.89 -9.67 7.58
C HIS A 72 -4.25 -9.57 6.88
N ASP A 73 -5.17 -10.50 7.14
CA ASP A 73 -6.47 -10.59 6.47
C ASP A 73 -7.31 -9.32 6.69
N ALA A 74 -7.28 -8.75 7.89
CA ALA A 74 -7.93 -7.46 8.18
C ALA A 74 -7.33 -6.29 7.36
N LEU A 75 -6.01 -6.28 7.18
CA LEU A 75 -5.32 -5.26 6.37
C LEU A 75 -5.58 -5.43 4.87
N ILE A 76 -5.67 -6.68 4.39
CA ILE A 76 -6.07 -6.98 3.01
C ILE A 76 -7.47 -6.42 2.76
N GLN A 77 -8.42 -6.64 3.68
CA GLN A 77 -9.78 -6.15 3.53
C GLN A 77 -9.85 -4.62 3.38
N ILE A 78 -9.11 -3.88 4.21
CA ILE A 78 -9.03 -2.41 4.12
C ILE A 78 -8.44 -1.98 2.77
N SER A 79 -7.38 -2.66 2.32
CA SER A 79 -6.70 -2.35 1.07
C SER A 79 -7.61 -2.58 -0.14
N LEU A 80 -8.35 -3.70 -0.15
CA LEU A 80 -9.30 -4.04 -1.20
C LEU A 80 -10.50 -3.07 -1.24
N GLN A 81 -11.02 -2.67 -0.09
CA GLN A 81 -12.11 -1.69 -0.01
C GLN A 81 -11.70 -0.32 -0.56
N ASP A 82 -10.50 0.14 -0.22
CA ASP A 82 -9.98 1.42 -0.72
C ASP A 82 -9.71 1.36 -2.24
N MET A 83 -9.13 0.25 -2.71
CA MET A 83 -8.93 0.00 -4.13
C MET A 83 -10.26 -0.02 -4.90
N ALA A 84 -11.28 -0.72 -4.39
CA ALA A 84 -12.60 -0.77 -5.02
C ALA A 84 -13.24 0.63 -5.11
N ARG A 85 -13.08 1.45 -4.06
CA ARG A 85 -13.56 2.84 -4.06
C ARG A 85 -12.85 3.69 -5.11
N GLN A 86 -11.52 3.57 -5.21
CA GLN A 86 -10.71 4.29 -6.20
C GLN A 86 -11.10 3.90 -7.63
N LEU A 87 -11.19 2.62 -7.93
CA LEU A 87 -11.59 2.12 -9.25
C LEU A 87 -13.02 2.54 -9.62
N GLY A 88 -13.95 2.49 -8.69
CA GLY A 88 -15.32 2.97 -8.91
C GLY A 88 -15.39 4.48 -9.17
N PHE A 89 -14.51 5.27 -8.54
CA PHE A 89 -14.39 6.70 -8.82
C PHE A 89 -13.80 6.96 -10.20
N LEU A 90 -12.74 6.22 -10.58
CA LEU A 90 -12.14 6.31 -11.91
C LEU A 90 -13.13 5.95 -13.03
N HIS A 91 -13.92 4.89 -12.85
CA HIS A 91 -14.97 4.51 -13.81
C HIS A 91 -15.95 5.67 -14.03
N LYS A 92 -16.48 6.28 -12.96
CA LYS A 92 -17.36 7.45 -13.05
C LYS A 92 -16.74 8.67 -13.72
N LEU A 93 -15.42 8.87 -13.62
CA LEU A 93 -14.70 9.95 -14.30
C LEU A 93 -14.48 9.68 -15.80
N MET A 94 -14.49 8.42 -16.22
CA MET A 94 -14.28 8.01 -17.61
C MET A 94 -15.60 7.96 -18.41
N ASP A 95 -16.73 7.77 -17.72
CA ASP A 95 -18.06 7.64 -18.34
C ASP A 95 -18.86 8.96 -18.36
N GLY A 96 -18.29 10.07 -17.89
CA GLY A 96 -18.91 11.40 -17.90
C GLY A 96 -18.15 12.38 -18.78
#